data_AF-A0A947XU53-F1
#
_entry.id   AF-A0A947XU53-F1
#
_cell.length_a   1.000
_cell.length_b   1.000
_cell.length_c   1.000
_cell.angle_alpha   90.00
_cell.angle_beta   90.00
_cell.angle_gamma   90.00
#
_symmetry.space_group_name_H-M   'P 1'
#
loop_
_entity.id
_entity.type
_entity.pdbx_description
1 polymer ?
#
loop_
_entity_poly.entity_id
_entity_poly.type
_entity_poly.pdbx_seq_one_letter_code
_entity_poly.pdbx_strand_id
1 'polypeptide(L)'
;MRDQGLQLIDVADWPADDFFATYPEGARDKRAFFPPDNCALPFINKSRRYLFKLSDKRYKEQFWGEIVAHRVGQMIGVSVPPAYPAIDSSRNEAAALIEWFYEDGKQASVHGGRFMQQMIPGFDMKTGKQHNFRAIRRLFGLFQKSNSLANPHWLEAWAKVFIFDALIGNTDRHQNNWGLLFDSSREQGPVDLAPWFDNGTSLGCERWEANVSGWSLARLDKYLYNGNHHMRWDKASPNRCGFFEMPKLLIELAPSLRDPMLNCIEAVDLTELSAFMNQCTAIPSYVPLSPWRAGFMLRLIERRQEILAEILL
;
A
#
# COMPACT_ATOMS: atom_id res chain seq x y z
N MET A 1 20.70 -6.19 -5.62
CA MET A 1 20.66 -7.11 -4.46
C MET A 1 20.34 -8.49 -5.00
N ARG A 2 21.04 -9.54 -4.56
CA ARG A 2 20.75 -10.92 -5.00
C ARG A 2 19.35 -11.28 -4.54
N ASP A 3 18.53 -11.78 -5.47
CA ASP A 3 17.17 -12.28 -5.23
C ASP A 3 17.26 -13.48 -4.26
N GLN A 4 17.14 -13.19 -2.96
CA GLN A 4 16.94 -14.22 -1.96
C GLN A 4 15.45 -14.57 -2.05
N GLY A 5 15.14 -15.74 -2.62
CA GLY A 5 13.77 -16.17 -2.88
C GLY A 5 12.87 -16.03 -1.66
N LEU A 6 11.58 -15.81 -1.91
CA LEU A 6 10.57 -15.59 -0.87
C LEU A 6 10.57 -16.72 0.17
N GLN A 7 10.71 -16.38 1.46
CA GLN A 7 10.75 -17.35 2.55
C GLN A 7 9.54 -17.20 3.48
N LEU A 8 8.99 -18.33 3.93
CA LEU A 8 7.97 -18.36 4.96
C LEU A 8 8.62 -18.16 6.34
N ILE A 9 8.11 -17.20 7.10
CA ILE A 9 8.60 -16.90 8.45
C ILE A 9 7.63 -17.47 9.48
N ASP A 10 8.13 -18.26 10.43
CA ASP A 10 7.35 -18.63 11.61
C ASP A 10 7.65 -17.66 12.76
N VAL A 11 6.62 -17.02 13.29
CA VAL A 11 6.72 -16.04 14.38
C VAL A 11 6.36 -16.62 15.75
N ALA A 12 6.11 -17.92 15.86
CA ALA A 12 5.72 -18.56 17.11
C ALA A 12 6.69 -18.26 18.29
N ASP A 13 8.00 -18.19 18.01
CA ASP A 13 9.05 -17.89 18.99
C ASP A 13 9.49 -16.42 19.01
N TRP A 14 8.84 -15.54 18.24
CA TRP A 14 9.19 -14.12 18.24
C TRP A 14 8.63 -13.43 19.49
N PRO A 15 9.43 -12.60 20.19
CA PRO A 15 8.92 -11.79 21.30
C PRO A 15 7.75 -10.90 20.86
N ALA A 16 6.62 -10.99 21.56
CA ALA A 16 5.47 -10.13 21.30
C ALA A 16 5.70 -8.70 21.82
N ASP A 17 5.17 -7.71 21.10
CA ASP A 17 5.07 -6.33 21.58
C ASP A 17 3.77 -6.20 22.40
N ASP A 18 3.85 -6.45 23.71
CA ASP A 18 2.71 -6.39 24.62
C ASP A 18 2.08 -4.98 24.71
N PHE A 19 2.83 -3.93 24.37
CA PHE A 19 2.33 -2.55 24.39
C PHE A 19 1.50 -2.21 23.14
N PHE A 20 1.64 -2.99 22.06
CA PHE A 20 0.88 -2.81 20.83
C PHE A 20 -0.64 -2.96 21.02
N ALA A 21 -1.07 -3.74 22.02
CA ALA A 21 -2.49 -3.90 22.38
C ALA A 21 -3.18 -2.57 22.74
N THR A 22 -2.42 -1.52 23.04
CA THR A 22 -2.93 -0.17 23.35
C THR A 22 -3.17 0.70 22.09
N TYR A 23 -2.70 0.27 20.91
CA TYR A 23 -2.63 1.06 19.68
C TYR A 23 -3.32 0.48 18.42
N PRO A 24 -4.29 -0.46 18.45
CA PRO A 24 -4.82 -0.99 17.20
C PRO A 24 -5.70 0.05 16.47
N GLU A 25 -5.10 0.84 15.60
CA GLU A 25 -5.83 1.56 14.54
C GLU A 25 -6.06 0.59 13.35
N GLY A 26 -7.32 0.47 12.93
CA GLY A 26 -7.76 -0.40 11.84
C GLY A 26 -8.65 -1.55 12.29
N ALA A 27 -9.41 -2.13 11.34
CA ALA A 27 -10.50 -3.06 11.66
C ALA A 27 -10.10 -4.54 11.80
N ARG A 28 -8.82 -4.89 11.67
CA ARG A 28 -8.34 -6.29 11.64
C ARG A 28 -7.56 -6.63 12.90
N ASP A 29 -7.62 -7.90 13.32
CA ASP A 29 -6.77 -8.43 14.38
C ASP A 29 -5.30 -8.32 13.96
N LYS A 30 -4.52 -7.66 14.81
CA LYS A 30 -3.13 -7.29 14.56
C LYS A 30 -2.32 -7.61 15.80
N ARG A 31 -1.21 -8.29 15.59
CA ARG A 31 -0.18 -8.52 16.62
C ARG A 31 1.12 -7.92 16.13
N ALA A 32 1.95 -7.43 17.04
CA ALA A 32 3.28 -6.96 16.69
C ALA A 32 4.32 -7.80 17.42
N PHE A 33 5.45 -8.00 16.76
CA PHE A 33 6.54 -8.84 17.23
C PHE A 33 7.88 -8.14 17.00
N PHE A 34 8.85 -8.43 17.84
CA PHE A 34 10.25 -8.09 17.58
C PHE A 34 10.97 -9.31 17.00
N PRO A 35 11.90 -9.13 16.04
CA PRO A 35 12.78 -10.21 15.62
C PRO A 35 13.61 -10.70 16.80
N PRO A 36 13.79 -12.02 17.00
CA PRO A 36 14.64 -12.51 18.06
C PRO A 36 16.12 -12.15 17.79
N ASP A 37 16.93 -12.01 18.85
CA ASP A 37 18.34 -11.60 18.73
C ASP A 37 19.15 -12.50 17.78
N ASN A 38 18.85 -13.80 17.78
CA ASN A 38 19.46 -14.80 16.93
C ASN A 38 18.83 -14.93 15.53
N CYS A 39 17.91 -14.04 15.13
CA CYS A 39 17.29 -14.06 13.80
C CYS A 39 18.39 -14.02 12.72
N ALA A 40 18.49 -15.08 11.93
CA ALA A 40 19.52 -15.26 10.91
C ALA A 40 19.07 -14.80 9.52
N LEU A 41 17.85 -14.27 9.38
CA LEU A 41 17.30 -13.78 8.13
C LEU A 41 17.90 -12.39 7.82
N PRO A 42 18.76 -12.25 6.79
CA PRO A 42 19.51 -11.02 6.56
C PRO A 42 18.65 -9.86 6.04
N PHE A 43 17.44 -10.15 5.57
CA PHE A 43 16.46 -9.15 5.12
C PHE A 43 15.54 -8.69 6.25
N ILE A 44 15.64 -9.25 7.45
CA ILE A 44 14.89 -8.81 8.63
C ILE A 44 15.71 -7.77 9.40
N ASN A 45 15.12 -6.61 9.59
CA ASN A 45 15.66 -5.49 10.32
C ASN A 45 15.41 -5.64 11.83
N LYS A 46 16.44 -6.05 12.56
CA LYS A 46 16.36 -6.29 14.02
C LYS A 46 16.06 -5.04 14.86
N SER A 47 16.20 -3.83 14.30
CA SER A 47 15.87 -2.59 15.03
C SER A 47 14.40 -2.18 14.91
N ARG A 48 13.58 -2.97 14.22
CA ARG A 48 12.16 -2.68 13.98
C ARG A 48 11.29 -3.76 14.60
N ARG A 49 10.10 -3.36 15.05
CA ARG A 49 9.00 -4.32 15.22
C ARG A 49 8.39 -4.69 13.87
N TYR A 50 7.61 -5.75 13.86
CA TYR A 50 6.90 -6.26 12.68
C TYR A 50 5.44 -6.48 13.02
N LEU A 51 4.56 -6.02 12.15
CA LEU A 51 3.13 -6.20 12.24
C LEU A 51 2.72 -7.52 11.58
N PHE A 52 2.20 -8.45 12.36
CA PHE A 52 1.54 -9.66 11.88
C PHE A 52 0.07 -9.34 11.60
N LYS A 53 -0.24 -9.11 10.32
CA LYS A 53 -1.53 -8.61 9.86
C LYS A 53 -2.37 -9.72 9.24
N LEU A 54 -3.37 -10.17 10.00
CA LEU A 54 -4.34 -11.16 9.54
C LEU A 54 -5.25 -10.59 8.45
N SER A 55 -5.75 -11.50 7.61
CA SER A 55 -6.81 -11.21 6.65
C SER A 55 -8.15 -10.97 7.33
N ASP A 56 -9.04 -10.24 6.66
CA ASP A 56 -10.46 -10.30 6.99
C ASP A 56 -10.97 -11.75 6.85
N LYS A 57 -11.81 -12.22 7.79
CA LYS A 57 -12.37 -13.59 7.78
C LYS A 57 -13.09 -13.92 6.48
N ARG A 58 -13.65 -12.90 5.79
CA ARG A 58 -14.32 -13.03 4.50
C ARG A 58 -13.35 -13.23 3.35
N TYR A 59 -12.11 -12.75 3.46
CA TYR A 59 -11.13 -12.75 2.38
C TYR A 59 -9.81 -13.34 2.87
N LYS A 60 -9.78 -14.65 3.14
CA LYS A 60 -8.65 -15.33 3.81
C LYS A 60 -7.30 -15.09 3.14
N GLU A 61 -7.26 -15.01 1.81
CA GLU A 61 -6.03 -14.76 1.02
C GLU A 61 -5.62 -13.28 0.98
N GLN A 62 -6.36 -12.35 1.60
CA GLN A 62 -6.14 -10.90 1.49
C GLN A 62 -4.74 -10.44 1.91
N PHE A 63 -4.11 -11.08 2.89
CA PHE A 63 -2.77 -10.72 3.32
C PHE A 63 -1.72 -10.86 2.21
N TRP A 64 -1.92 -11.77 1.24
CA TRP A 64 -1.07 -11.86 0.05
C TRP A 64 -1.04 -10.56 -0.75
N GLY A 65 -2.11 -9.76 -0.68
CA GLY A 65 -2.15 -8.45 -1.30
C GLY A 65 -1.11 -7.48 -0.75
N GLU A 66 -0.75 -7.55 0.54
CA GLU A 66 0.33 -6.73 1.11
C GLU A 66 1.69 -7.12 0.54
N ILE A 67 1.93 -8.42 0.41
CA ILE A 67 3.19 -9.01 -0.09
C ILE A 67 3.39 -8.66 -1.57
N VAL A 68 2.35 -8.85 -2.38
CA VAL A 68 2.38 -8.47 -3.80
C VAL A 68 2.49 -6.96 -3.97
N ALA A 69 1.78 -6.17 -3.17
CA ALA A 69 1.86 -4.71 -3.21
C ALA A 69 3.28 -4.22 -2.88
N HIS A 70 3.97 -4.82 -1.91
CA HIS A 70 5.37 -4.53 -1.64
C HIS A 70 6.25 -4.81 -2.87
N ARG A 71 6.07 -5.97 -3.52
CA ARG A 71 6.83 -6.33 -4.72
C ARG A 71 6.61 -5.36 -5.88
N VAL A 72 5.35 -4.99 -6.16
CA VAL A 72 5.03 -4.00 -7.18
C VAL A 72 5.62 -2.64 -6.83
N GLY A 73 5.57 -2.23 -5.55
CA GLY A 73 6.19 -1.00 -5.06
C GLY A 73 7.69 -0.95 -5.33
N GLN A 74 8.40 -2.06 -5.10
CA GLN A 74 9.83 -2.18 -5.42
C GLN A 74 10.12 -1.98 -6.90
N MET A 75 9.33 -2.61 -7.79
CA MET A 75 9.52 -2.51 -9.24
C MET A 75 9.42 -1.06 -9.71
N ILE A 76 8.42 -0.32 -9.23
CA ILE A 76 8.10 1.03 -9.73
C ILE A 76 8.74 2.16 -8.90
N GLY A 77 9.55 1.84 -7.90
CA GLY A 77 10.21 2.82 -7.03
C GLY A 77 9.26 3.58 -6.09
N VAL A 78 8.15 2.95 -5.68
CA VAL A 78 7.22 3.47 -4.66
C VAL A 78 7.54 2.81 -3.32
N SER A 79 7.85 3.63 -2.31
CA SER A 79 8.20 3.13 -0.98
C SER A 79 7.01 2.48 -0.30
N VAL A 80 7.00 1.16 -0.22
CA VAL A 80 6.00 0.33 0.46
C VAL A 80 6.74 -0.47 1.54
N PRO A 81 6.24 -0.55 2.79
CA PRO A 81 6.90 -1.34 3.83
C PRO A 81 7.16 -2.79 3.37
N PRO A 82 8.34 -3.36 3.67
CA PRO A 82 8.60 -4.78 3.47
C PRO A 82 7.50 -5.66 4.06
N ALA A 83 7.03 -6.62 3.28
CA ALA A 83 5.97 -7.54 3.66
C ALA A 83 6.33 -8.97 3.25
N TYR A 84 6.25 -9.90 4.19
CA TYR A 84 6.65 -11.29 4.04
C TYR A 84 5.51 -12.25 4.37
N PRO A 85 5.41 -13.42 3.73
CA PRO A 85 4.50 -14.46 4.18
C PRO A 85 4.97 -14.99 5.53
N ALA A 86 4.06 -15.06 6.49
CA ALA A 86 4.35 -15.59 7.81
C ALA A 86 3.23 -16.48 8.35
N ILE A 87 3.61 -17.36 9.26
CA ILE A 87 2.71 -18.15 10.08
C ILE A 87 3.03 -17.94 11.56
N ASP A 88 2.04 -18.20 12.40
CA ASP A 88 2.24 -18.49 13.81
C ASP A 88 1.82 -19.95 14.03
N SER A 89 2.81 -20.84 14.09
CA SER A 89 2.56 -22.28 14.22
C SER A 89 1.92 -22.68 15.55
N SER A 90 2.09 -21.87 16.60
CA SER A 90 1.44 -22.10 17.90
C SER A 90 -0.07 -21.86 17.85
N ARG A 91 -0.54 -21.07 16.88
CA ARG A 91 -1.96 -20.70 16.70
C ARG A 91 -2.59 -21.19 15.41
N ASN A 92 -1.82 -21.82 14.52
CA ASN A 92 -2.27 -22.23 13.19
C ASN A 92 -2.83 -21.05 12.36
N GLU A 93 -2.15 -19.89 12.44
CA GLU A 93 -2.54 -18.65 11.77
C GLU A 93 -1.55 -18.27 10.67
N ALA A 94 -2.03 -17.65 9.60
CA ALA A 94 -1.22 -17.13 8.49
C ALA A 94 -1.51 -15.64 8.25
N ALA A 95 -0.47 -14.87 7.96
CA ALA A 95 -0.56 -13.43 7.81
C ALA A 95 0.54 -12.86 6.90
N ALA A 96 0.42 -11.56 6.61
CA ALA A 96 1.54 -10.76 6.15
C ALA A 96 2.30 -10.27 7.39
N LEU A 97 3.61 -10.50 7.43
CA LEU A 97 4.52 -9.90 8.40
C LEU A 97 5.12 -8.65 7.78
N ILE A 98 4.73 -7.48 8.29
CA ILE A 98 5.04 -6.18 7.69
C ILE A 98 6.03 -5.44 8.58
N GLU A 99 7.17 -5.01 8.03
CA GLU A 99 8.15 -4.22 8.77
C GLU A 99 7.57 -2.87 9.21
N TRP A 100 7.78 -2.51 10.47
CA TRP A 100 7.44 -1.19 10.96
C TRP A 100 8.38 -0.15 10.36
N PHE A 101 7.83 0.81 9.62
CA PHE A 101 8.59 1.71 8.76
C PHE A 101 9.32 2.85 9.50
N TYR A 102 9.25 2.89 10.83
CA TYR A 102 9.96 3.85 11.66
C TYR A 102 10.40 3.19 12.98
N GLU A 103 11.32 3.83 13.72
CA GLU A 103 11.93 3.25 14.92
C GLU A 103 11.34 3.98 16.10
N ASP A 104 10.78 3.21 17.03
CA ASP A 104 10.14 3.78 18.20
C ASP A 104 11.14 4.63 19.00
N GLY A 105 10.69 5.79 19.47
CA GLY A 105 11.53 6.75 20.18
C GLY A 105 12.47 7.59 19.30
N LYS A 106 12.73 7.20 18.04
CA LYS A 106 13.48 8.03 17.08
C LYS A 106 12.58 8.81 16.15
N GLN A 107 11.46 8.21 15.74
CA GLN A 107 10.52 8.82 14.81
C GLN A 107 9.10 8.59 15.30
N ALA A 108 8.22 9.52 14.98
CA ALA A 108 6.78 9.40 15.18
C ALA A 108 6.06 9.50 13.84
N SER A 109 5.03 8.67 13.65
CA SER A 109 4.14 8.76 12.49
C SER A 109 2.85 9.47 12.86
N VAL A 110 2.47 10.45 12.04
CA VAL A 110 1.15 11.10 12.12
C VAL A 110 0.36 10.76 10.88
N HIS A 111 -0.78 10.07 11.07
CA HIS A 111 -1.67 9.69 10.00
C HIS A 111 -2.32 10.91 9.31
N GLY A 112 -2.52 10.80 8.00
CA GLY A 112 -3.09 11.83 7.14
C GLY A 112 -4.42 12.42 7.65
N GLY A 113 -5.25 11.59 8.27
CA GLY A 113 -6.54 11.97 8.83
C GLY A 113 -6.46 13.10 9.87
N ARG A 114 -5.40 13.15 10.67
CA ARG A 114 -5.18 14.24 11.64
C ARG A 114 -5.00 15.58 10.93
N PHE A 115 -4.24 15.61 9.83
CA PHE A 115 -4.09 16.83 9.02
C PHE A 115 -5.39 17.18 8.31
N MET A 116 -6.11 16.18 7.78
CA MET A 116 -7.40 16.43 7.11
C MET A 116 -8.44 17.01 8.07
N GLN A 117 -8.49 16.56 9.32
CA GLN A 117 -9.34 17.16 10.36
C GLN A 117 -9.02 18.63 10.64
N GLN A 118 -7.74 18.99 10.70
CA GLN A 118 -7.32 20.37 10.92
C GLN A 118 -7.65 21.27 9.72
N MET A 119 -7.56 20.73 8.51
CA MET A 119 -7.70 21.50 7.27
C MET A 119 -9.12 21.62 6.74
N ILE A 120 -9.98 20.66 7.06
CA ILE A 120 -11.33 20.56 6.51
C ILE A 120 -12.33 20.69 7.66
N PRO A 121 -13.01 21.84 7.80
CA PRO A 121 -14.03 22.00 8.83
C PRO A 121 -15.09 20.90 8.75
N GLY A 122 -15.38 20.27 9.90
CA GLY A 122 -16.34 19.18 10.00
C GLY A 122 -15.90 17.86 9.33
N PHE A 123 -14.60 17.63 9.13
CA PHE A 123 -14.08 16.38 8.58
C PHE A 123 -14.55 15.18 9.41
N ASP A 124 -15.19 14.21 8.75
CA ASP A 124 -15.65 12.97 9.39
C ASP A 124 -14.56 11.91 9.27
N MET A 125 -13.88 11.61 10.37
CA MET A 125 -12.84 10.57 10.41
C MET A 125 -13.37 9.15 10.22
N LYS A 126 -14.66 8.92 10.46
CA LYS A 126 -15.26 7.60 10.33
C LYS A 126 -15.44 7.21 8.87
N THR A 127 -15.98 8.12 8.06
CA THR A 127 -16.24 7.84 6.64
C THR A 127 -15.19 8.42 5.71
N GLY A 128 -14.47 9.48 6.11
CA GLY A 128 -13.47 10.13 5.28
C GLY A 128 -14.00 10.67 3.96
N LYS A 129 -15.32 10.87 3.80
CA LYS A 129 -15.93 11.25 2.51
C LYS A 129 -15.44 12.60 1.99
N GLN A 130 -14.96 13.46 2.88
CA GLN A 130 -14.37 14.76 2.54
C GLN A 130 -12.89 14.66 2.11
N HIS A 131 -12.24 13.50 2.23
CA HIS A 131 -10.84 13.31 1.85
C HIS A 131 -10.64 13.61 0.36
N ASN A 132 -9.74 14.55 0.06
CA ASN A 132 -9.52 15.01 -1.31
C ASN A 132 -8.08 15.45 -1.54
N PHE A 133 -7.62 15.29 -2.77
CA PHE A 133 -6.24 15.60 -3.15
C PHE A 133 -5.94 17.10 -3.10
N ARG A 134 -6.90 17.99 -3.40
CA ARG A 134 -6.66 19.45 -3.30
C ARG A 134 -6.33 19.90 -1.87
N ALA A 135 -6.91 19.29 -0.85
CA ALA A 135 -6.56 19.55 0.54
C ALA A 135 -5.13 19.06 0.85
N ILE A 136 -4.79 17.83 0.47
CA ILE A 136 -3.41 17.31 0.57
C ILE A 136 -2.41 18.26 -0.10
N ARG A 137 -2.69 18.68 -1.34
CA ARG A 137 -1.83 19.63 -2.06
C ARG A 137 -1.62 20.95 -1.30
N ARG A 138 -2.66 21.47 -0.65
CA ARG A 138 -2.53 22.68 0.18
C ARG A 138 -1.65 22.41 1.40
N LEU A 139 -1.79 21.26 2.06
CA LEU A 139 -0.95 20.85 3.19
C LEU A 139 0.54 20.86 2.79
N PHE A 140 0.88 20.13 1.73
CA PHE A 140 2.26 20.03 1.27
C PHE A 140 2.79 21.36 0.74
N GLY A 141 1.93 22.19 0.12
CA GLY A 141 2.29 23.55 -0.26
C GLY A 141 2.64 24.44 0.94
N LEU A 142 2.04 24.22 2.12
CA LEU A 142 2.43 24.93 3.35
C LEU A 142 3.78 24.43 3.85
N PHE A 143 3.99 23.11 3.94
CA PHE A 143 5.28 22.55 4.36
C PHE A 143 6.43 22.92 3.42
N GLN A 144 6.17 22.99 2.11
CA GLN A 144 7.17 23.42 1.13
C GLN A 144 7.55 24.90 1.33
N LYS A 145 6.58 25.78 1.61
CA LYS A 145 6.83 27.21 1.88
C LYS A 145 7.61 27.43 3.17
N SER A 146 7.42 26.60 4.18
CA SER A 146 8.16 26.66 5.44
C SER A 146 9.50 25.92 5.40
N ASN A 147 9.90 25.39 4.22
CA ASN A 147 11.09 24.54 4.05
C ASN A 147 11.13 23.37 5.05
N SER A 148 9.96 22.81 5.36
CA SER A 148 9.78 21.76 6.37
C SER A 148 9.65 20.37 5.75
N LEU A 149 9.77 20.21 4.44
CA LEU A 149 9.76 18.90 3.79
C LEU A 149 11.19 18.39 3.58
N ALA A 150 11.42 17.13 3.93
CA ALA A 150 12.66 16.45 3.58
C ALA A 150 12.79 16.23 2.07
N ASN A 151 11.68 15.90 1.40
CA ASN A 151 11.62 15.72 -0.05
C ASN A 151 10.78 16.84 -0.70
N PRO A 152 11.39 17.75 -1.50
CA PRO A 152 10.65 18.79 -2.20
C PRO A 152 9.80 18.27 -3.36
N HIS A 153 10.04 17.04 -3.85
CA HIS A 153 9.30 16.38 -4.94
C HIS A 153 8.06 15.63 -4.44
N TRP A 154 7.40 16.11 -3.39
CA TRP A 154 6.21 15.47 -2.79
C TRP A 154 5.08 15.27 -3.81
N LEU A 155 4.92 16.17 -4.78
CA LEU A 155 3.87 16.05 -5.80
C LEU A 155 4.13 14.86 -6.73
N GLU A 156 5.38 14.62 -7.08
CA GLU A 156 5.79 13.44 -7.82
C GLU A 156 5.56 12.17 -6.99
N ALA A 157 5.91 12.18 -5.71
CA ALA A 157 5.67 11.03 -4.82
C ALA A 157 4.17 10.67 -4.74
N TRP A 158 3.28 11.67 -4.68
CA TRP A 158 1.84 11.45 -4.75
C TRP A 158 1.40 10.94 -6.12
N ALA A 159 1.91 11.49 -7.22
CA ALA A 159 1.59 11.01 -8.57
C ALA A 159 1.96 9.52 -8.73
N LYS A 160 3.14 9.12 -8.25
CA LYS A 160 3.60 7.73 -8.28
C LYS A 160 2.71 6.80 -7.45
N VAL A 161 2.27 7.22 -6.24
CA VAL A 161 1.35 6.35 -5.46
C VAL A 161 -0.04 6.25 -6.12
N PHE A 162 -0.50 7.27 -6.84
CA PHE A 162 -1.76 7.13 -7.56
C PHE A 162 -1.66 6.13 -8.71
N ILE A 163 -0.53 6.09 -9.43
CA ILE A 163 -0.26 5.04 -10.41
C ILE A 163 -0.16 3.67 -9.73
N PHE A 164 0.54 3.58 -8.60
CA PHE A 164 0.63 2.36 -7.80
C PHE A 164 -0.76 1.84 -7.38
N ASP A 165 -1.58 2.69 -6.75
CA ASP A 165 -2.92 2.35 -6.30
C ASP A 165 -3.82 1.98 -7.47
N ALA A 166 -3.65 2.62 -8.63
CA ALA A 166 -4.35 2.23 -9.85
C ALA A 166 -3.92 0.83 -10.29
N LEU A 167 -2.62 0.54 -10.46
CA LEU A 167 -2.08 -0.76 -10.88
C LEU A 167 -2.58 -1.91 -9.98
N ILE A 168 -2.44 -1.78 -8.66
CA ILE A 168 -2.89 -2.83 -7.73
C ILE A 168 -4.41 -2.77 -7.48
N GLY A 169 -5.07 -1.67 -7.81
CA GLY A 169 -6.50 -1.45 -7.58
C GLY A 169 -6.83 -1.22 -6.10
N ASN A 170 -6.02 -0.44 -5.39
CA ASN A 170 -6.25 -0.09 -4.00
C ASN A 170 -7.36 0.97 -3.89
N THR A 171 -8.56 0.52 -3.55
CA THR A 171 -9.73 1.41 -3.42
C THR A 171 -9.83 2.09 -2.05
N ASP A 172 -8.91 1.77 -1.14
CA ASP A 172 -8.98 2.09 0.28
C ASP A 172 -7.77 2.90 0.77
N ARG A 173 -7.17 3.72 -0.11
CA ARG A 173 -6.21 4.78 0.27
C ARG A 173 -6.91 5.93 1.01
N HIS A 174 -7.54 5.62 2.14
CA HIS A 174 -8.23 6.59 2.97
C HIS A 174 -7.26 7.44 3.77
N GLN A 175 -7.78 8.43 4.49
CA GLN A 175 -6.97 9.42 5.21
C GLN A 175 -5.99 8.83 6.23
N ASN A 176 -6.26 7.64 6.79
CA ASN A 176 -5.34 6.98 7.72
C ASN A 176 -4.34 6.01 7.05
N ASN A 177 -4.41 5.80 5.73
CA ASN A 177 -3.53 4.88 4.99
C ASN A 177 -2.39 5.63 4.26
N TRP A 178 -2.04 6.79 4.79
CA TRP A 178 -0.85 7.57 4.48
C TRP A 178 -0.53 8.44 5.70
N GLY A 179 0.69 8.94 5.78
CA GLY A 179 1.11 9.75 6.91
C GLY A 179 2.43 10.45 6.68
N LEU A 180 2.82 11.19 7.70
CA LEU A 180 4.08 11.91 7.75
C LEU A 180 4.92 11.37 8.92
N LEU A 181 6.23 11.31 8.72
CA LEU A 181 7.22 10.94 9.73
C LEU A 181 7.91 12.19 10.26
N PHE A 182 8.00 12.28 11.58
CA PHE A 182 8.67 13.34 12.31
C PHE A 182 9.81 12.75 13.12
N ASP A 183 11.00 13.36 13.04
CA ASP A 183 12.12 13.02 13.91
C ASP A 183 11.79 13.43 15.35
N SER A 184 11.66 12.44 16.24
CA SER A 184 11.32 12.68 17.66
C SER A 184 12.48 13.28 18.44
N SER A 185 13.71 13.23 17.92
CA SER A 185 14.89 13.84 18.55
C SER A 185 15.02 15.34 18.28
N ARG A 186 14.18 15.90 17.40
CA ARG A 186 14.21 17.31 17.02
C ARG A 186 12.87 17.96 17.30
N GLU A 187 12.88 19.08 18.01
CA GLU A 187 11.69 19.93 18.13
C GLU A 187 11.24 20.47 16.75
N GLN A 188 12.20 20.71 15.86
CA GLN A 188 11.98 21.21 14.51
C GLN A 188 12.93 20.48 13.55
N GLY A 189 12.37 19.93 12.48
CA GLY A 189 13.12 19.18 11.48
C GLY A 189 12.30 18.96 10.22
N PRO A 190 12.96 18.53 9.12
CA PRO A 190 12.24 18.19 7.91
C PRO A 190 11.33 16.99 8.17
N VAL A 191 10.15 17.04 7.57
CA VAL A 191 9.08 16.05 7.67
C VAL A 191 9.14 15.17 6.44
N ASP A 192 9.10 13.86 6.65
CA ASP A 192 9.15 12.86 5.60
C ASP A 192 7.75 12.32 5.29
N LEU A 193 7.53 11.93 4.04
CA LEU A 193 6.40 11.06 3.71
C LEU A 193 6.67 9.67 4.28
N ALA A 194 5.72 9.13 5.05
CA ALA A 194 5.79 7.73 5.45
C ALA A 194 5.70 6.83 4.19
N PRO A 195 6.29 5.63 4.21
CA PRO A 195 6.01 4.63 3.19
C PRO A 195 4.50 4.38 3.04
N TRP A 196 4.07 3.99 1.84
CA TRP A 196 2.66 3.76 1.51
C TRP A 196 2.20 2.40 2.05
N PHE A 197 1.63 2.42 3.25
CA PHE A 197 1.22 1.22 4.00
C PHE A 197 -0.27 0.89 3.83
N ASP A 198 -0.69 -0.29 4.30
CA ASP A 198 -2.06 -0.81 4.22
C ASP A 198 -2.57 -0.95 2.77
N ASN A 199 -1.98 -1.91 2.06
CA ASN A 199 -2.26 -2.15 0.65
C ASN A 199 -3.10 -3.41 0.41
N GLY A 200 -3.46 -4.15 1.47
CA GLY A 200 -4.13 -5.44 1.35
C GLY A 200 -5.56 -5.36 0.81
N THR A 201 -6.22 -4.19 0.85
CA THR A 201 -7.53 -3.97 0.19
C THR A 201 -7.33 -3.64 -1.30
N SER A 202 -6.70 -4.55 -2.02
CA SER A 202 -6.35 -4.40 -3.44
C SER A 202 -6.44 -5.75 -4.17
N LEU A 203 -6.02 -5.78 -5.44
CA LEU A 203 -5.78 -7.00 -6.22
C LEU A 203 -6.98 -7.94 -6.33
N GLY A 204 -8.18 -7.35 -6.30
CA GLY A 204 -9.44 -8.08 -6.41
C GLY A 204 -9.69 -9.06 -5.27
N CYS A 205 -9.16 -8.79 -4.07
CA CYS A 205 -9.38 -9.64 -2.89
C CYS A 205 -10.86 -9.90 -2.59
N GLU A 206 -11.77 -9.01 -3.03
CA GLU A 206 -13.21 -9.14 -2.89
C GLU A 206 -13.87 -10.06 -3.93
N ARG A 207 -13.10 -10.53 -4.93
CA ARG A 207 -13.59 -11.37 -6.03
C ARG A 207 -13.35 -12.84 -5.75
N TRP A 208 -14.35 -13.65 -6.04
CA TRP A 208 -14.31 -15.11 -5.90
C TRP A 208 -14.22 -15.76 -7.26
N GLU A 209 -13.46 -16.85 -7.37
CA GLU A 209 -13.22 -17.56 -8.64
C GLU A 209 -14.50 -17.87 -9.39
N ALA A 210 -15.47 -18.50 -8.74
CA ALA A 210 -16.75 -18.87 -9.33
C ALA A 210 -17.51 -17.68 -9.96
N ASN A 211 -17.25 -16.46 -9.52
CA ASN A 211 -17.95 -15.25 -9.99
C ASN A 211 -17.22 -14.54 -11.14
N VAL A 212 -15.92 -14.82 -11.33
CA VAL A 212 -15.06 -14.03 -12.23
C VAL A 212 -14.26 -14.85 -13.23
N SER A 213 -14.18 -16.17 -13.08
CA SER A 213 -13.49 -17.07 -14.02
C SER A 213 -13.99 -16.91 -15.46
N GLY A 214 -15.29 -16.70 -15.64
CA GLY A 214 -15.93 -16.49 -16.95
C GLY A 214 -15.96 -15.04 -17.47
N TRP A 215 -15.20 -14.11 -16.89
CA TRP A 215 -15.22 -12.73 -17.36
C TRP A 215 -14.56 -12.57 -18.73
N SER A 216 -15.33 -12.06 -19.69
CA SER A 216 -14.82 -11.50 -20.93
C SER A 216 -13.95 -10.26 -20.67
N LEU A 217 -13.14 -9.86 -21.66
CA LEU A 217 -12.34 -8.63 -21.57
C LEU A 217 -13.22 -7.40 -21.29
N ALA A 218 -14.37 -7.27 -21.96
CA ALA A 218 -15.29 -6.15 -21.71
C ALA A 218 -15.82 -6.12 -20.26
N ARG A 219 -16.07 -7.28 -19.65
CA ARG A 219 -16.52 -7.34 -18.25
C ARG A 219 -15.39 -7.05 -17.27
N LEU A 220 -14.17 -7.51 -17.59
CA LEU A 220 -12.96 -7.16 -16.86
C LEU A 220 -12.75 -5.65 -16.89
N ASP A 221 -12.72 -5.04 -18.08
CA ASP A 221 -12.52 -3.60 -18.26
C ASP A 221 -13.58 -2.80 -17.49
N LYS A 222 -14.85 -3.20 -17.58
CA LYS A 222 -15.91 -2.57 -16.78
C LYS A 222 -15.63 -2.61 -15.27
N TYR A 223 -15.09 -3.72 -14.75
CA TYR A 223 -14.68 -3.80 -13.35
C TYR A 223 -13.50 -2.85 -13.05
N LEU A 224 -12.50 -2.79 -13.92
CA LEU A 224 -11.33 -1.92 -13.75
C LEU A 224 -11.70 -0.44 -13.76
N TYR A 225 -12.53 0.00 -14.73
CA TYR A 225 -12.99 1.39 -14.86
C TYR A 225 -13.91 1.84 -13.71
N ASN A 226 -14.56 0.92 -13.01
CA ASN A 226 -15.32 1.22 -11.80
C ASN A 226 -14.42 1.43 -10.56
N GLY A 227 -13.11 1.18 -10.67
CA GLY A 227 -12.14 1.40 -9.62
C GLY A 227 -11.92 2.90 -9.34
N ASN A 228 -11.94 3.27 -8.07
CA ASN A 228 -11.75 4.64 -7.62
C ASN A 228 -10.77 4.66 -6.46
N HIS A 229 -9.97 5.72 -6.38
CA HIS A 229 -9.28 6.05 -5.14
C HIS A 229 -10.31 6.34 -4.04
N HIS A 230 -9.98 6.13 -2.77
CA HIS A 230 -10.85 6.56 -1.68
C HIS A 230 -11.09 8.08 -1.71
N MET A 231 -10.13 8.85 -2.22
CA MET A 231 -10.18 10.31 -2.24
C MET A 231 -10.88 10.88 -3.48
N ARG A 232 -11.41 12.09 -3.30
CA ARG A 232 -11.91 12.93 -4.38
C ARG A 232 -10.78 13.79 -4.96
N TRP A 233 -11.00 14.36 -6.14
CA TRP A 233 -10.12 15.42 -6.63
C TRP A 233 -10.22 16.68 -5.76
N ASP A 234 -11.43 17.18 -5.56
CA ASP A 234 -11.76 18.35 -4.73
C ASP A 234 -12.93 18.03 -3.78
N LYS A 235 -13.09 18.84 -2.72
CA LYS A 235 -14.26 18.74 -1.82
C LYS A 235 -15.60 18.90 -2.56
N ALA A 236 -15.64 19.67 -3.64
CA ALA A 236 -16.83 19.92 -4.44
C ALA A 236 -17.09 18.83 -5.49
N SER A 237 -16.10 17.95 -5.76
CA SER A 237 -16.30 16.82 -6.66
C SER A 237 -17.41 15.92 -6.10
N PRO A 238 -18.44 15.54 -6.89
CA PRO A 238 -19.56 14.76 -6.38
C PRO A 238 -19.14 13.34 -5.98
N ASN A 239 -18.17 12.79 -6.71
CA ASN A 239 -17.69 11.41 -6.58
C ASN A 239 -16.23 11.34 -6.16
N ARG A 240 -15.83 10.14 -5.73
CA ARG A 240 -14.42 9.74 -5.65
C ARG A 240 -13.79 9.79 -7.03
N CYS A 241 -12.49 10.01 -7.08
CA CYS A 241 -11.77 10.12 -8.35
C CYS A 241 -11.40 8.73 -8.88
N GLY A 242 -11.67 8.50 -10.16
CA GLY A 242 -11.36 7.22 -10.81
C GLY A 242 -9.86 6.98 -10.93
N PHE A 243 -9.44 5.71 -10.91
CA PHE A 243 -8.02 5.35 -11.08
C PHE A 243 -7.41 5.85 -12.39
N PHE A 244 -8.23 5.93 -13.43
CA PHE A 244 -7.85 6.38 -14.78
C PHE A 244 -8.14 7.87 -15.03
N GLU A 245 -8.85 8.52 -14.11
CA GLU A 245 -9.15 9.95 -14.13
C GLU A 245 -8.04 10.75 -13.43
N MET A 246 -7.59 10.27 -12.26
CA MET A 246 -6.59 10.95 -11.43
C MET A 246 -5.29 11.30 -12.19
N PRO A 247 -4.68 10.40 -12.99
CA PRO A 247 -3.46 10.73 -13.72
C PRO A 247 -3.65 11.86 -14.74
N LYS A 248 -4.81 11.92 -15.41
CA LYS A 248 -5.14 12.99 -16.36
C LYS A 248 -5.21 14.35 -15.66
N LEU A 249 -5.93 14.40 -14.53
CA LEU A 249 -6.05 15.61 -13.70
C LEU A 249 -4.69 16.07 -13.14
N LEU A 250 -3.80 15.13 -12.82
CA LEU A 250 -2.45 15.45 -12.37
C LEU A 250 -1.57 16.02 -13.48
N ILE A 251 -1.66 15.49 -14.71
CA ILE A 251 -0.94 16.06 -15.86
C ILE A 251 -1.46 17.46 -16.19
N GLU A 252 -2.77 17.67 -16.17
CA GLU A 252 -3.36 19.01 -16.35
C GLU A 252 -2.88 19.99 -15.28
N LEU A 253 -2.74 19.51 -14.03
CA LEU A 253 -2.22 20.30 -12.92
C LEU A 253 -0.73 20.60 -13.06
N ALA A 254 0.07 19.63 -13.50
CA ALA A 254 1.52 19.72 -13.63
C ALA A 254 2.00 18.77 -14.75
N PRO A 255 2.22 19.26 -15.98
CA PRO A 255 2.58 18.42 -17.12
C PRO A 255 3.87 17.62 -16.94
N SER A 256 4.80 18.12 -16.11
CA SER A 256 6.05 17.41 -15.76
C SER A 256 5.84 16.10 -15.00
N LEU A 257 4.63 15.80 -14.53
CA LEU A 257 4.31 14.53 -13.88
C LEU A 257 4.08 13.38 -14.87
N ARG A 258 3.95 13.65 -16.18
CA ARG A 258 3.73 12.62 -17.19
C ARG A 258 4.85 11.58 -17.17
N ASP A 259 6.10 12.00 -17.33
CA ASP A 259 7.23 11.06 -17.44
C ASP A 259 7.43 10.24 -16.15
N PRO A 260 7.42 10.83 -14.93
CA PRO A 260 7.50 10.03 -13.70
C PRO A 260 6.39 8.98 -13.56
N MET A 261 5.17 9.28 -14.02
CA MET A 261 4.06 8.33 -13.99
C MET A 261 4.21 7.25 -15.07
N LEU A 262 4.62 7.61 -16.28
CA LEU A 262 4.89 6.66 -17.36
C LEU A 262 6.01 5.70 -16.98
N ASN A 263 7.10 6.21 -16.39
CA ASN A 263 8.21 5.40 -15.89
C ASN A 263 7.74 4.36 -14.85
N CYS A 264 6.74 4.68 -14.01
CA CYS A 264 6.18 3.70 -13.08
C CYS A 264 5.44 2.57 -13.80
N ILE A 265 4.72 2.88 -14.88
CA ILE A 265 3.99 1.89 -15.67
C ILE A 265 4.97 0.98 -16.42
N GLU A 266 5.99 1.57 -17.06
CA GLU A 266 7.01 0.84 -17.82
C GLU A 266 7.90 -0.03 -16.92
N ALA A 267 8.10 0.37 -15.66
CA ALA A 267 8.91 -0.39 -14.71
C ALA A 267 8.22 -1.68 -14.20
N VAL A 268 6.92 -1.89 -14.46
CA VAL A 268 6.25 -3.15 -14.11
C VAL A 268 6.65 -4.25 -15.09
N ASP A 269 7.60 -5.09 -14.67
CA ASP A 269 7.98 -6.30 -15.40
C ASP A 269 7.00 -7.45 -15.07
N LEU A 270 6.10 -7.74 -16.02
CA LEU A 270 5.11 -8.82 -15.87
C LEU A 270 5.73 -10.22 -15.81
N THR A 271 6.92 -10.42 -16.39
CA THR A 271 7.64 -11.70 -16.32
C THR A 271 8.20 -11.91 -14.91
N GLU A 272 8.87 -10.90 -14.36
CA GLU A 272 9.39 -10.93 -12.99
C GLU A 272 8.24 -11.04 -11.97
N LEU A 273 7.13 -10.34 -12.21
CA LEU A 273 5.95 -10.41 -11.35
C LEU A 273 5.28 -11.79 -11.40
N SER A 274 5.16 -12.39 -12.59
CA SER A 274 4.65 -13.76 -12.75
C SER A 274 5.53 -14.78 -12.04
N ALA A 275 6.86 -14.65 -12.15
CA ALA A 275 7.81 -15.49 -11.42
C ALA A 275 7.65 -15.35 -9.91
N PHE A 276 7.49 -14.12 -9.40
CA PHE A 276 7.21 -13.86 -7.99
C PHE A 276 5.88 -14.47 -7.52
N MET A 277 4.82 -14.35 -8.33
CA MET A 277 3.52 -14.97 -8.03
C MET A 277 3.63 -16.50 -7.92
N ASN A 278 4.41 -17.13 -8.80
CA ASN A 278 4.67 -18.57 -8.71
C ASN A 278 5.41 -18.94 -7.41
N GLN A 279 6.39 -18.12 -6.98
CA GLN A 279 7.03 -18.31 -5.68
C GLN A 279 6.00 -18.21 -4.53
N CYS A 280 5.12 -17.20 -4.54
CA CYS A 280 4.05 -17.07 -3.56
C CYS A 280 3.14 -18.30 -3.49
N THR A 281 2.76 -18.88 -4.64
CA THR A 281 1.91 -20.09 -4.68
C THR A 281 2.61 -21.34 -4.15
N ALA A 282 3.95 -21.36 -4.13
CA ALA A 282 4.75 -22.47 -3.62
C ALA A 282 4.99 -22.39 -2.10
N ILE A 283 4.62 -21.28 -1.44
CA ILE A 283 4.80 -21.10 0.00
C ILE A 283 3.84 -22.02 0.78
N PRO A 284 4.34 -22.91 1.65
CA PRO A 284 3.52 -23.85 2.42
C PRO A 284 2.90 -23.18 3.67
N SER A 285 1.99 -22.23 3.44
CA SER A 285 1.26 -21.52 4.48
C SER A 285 -0.08 -22.21 4.81
N TYR A 286 -0.65 -21.94 5.99
CA TYR A 286 -2.01 -22.40 6.36
C TYR A 286 -3.12 -21.82 5.47
N VAL A 287 -2.84 -20.70 4.79
CA VAL A 287 -3.72 -20.10 3.78
C VAL A 287 -2.88 -19.81 2.52
N PRO A 288 -2.63 -20.84 1.68
CA PRO A 288 -1.79 -20.69 0.50
C PRO A 288 -2.46 -19.79 -0.54
N LEU A 289 -1.64 -19.07 -1.32
CA LEU A 289 -2.12 -18.36 -2.50
C LEU A 289 -2.46 -19.39 -3.57
N SER A 290 -3.71 -19.44 -4.01
CA SER A 290 -4.08 -20.38 -5.09
C SER A 290 -3.44 -19.94 -6.42
N PRO A 291 -3.04 -20.89 -7.30
CA PRO A 291 -2.57 -20.56 -8.64
C PRO A 291 -3.58 -19.73 -9.45
N TRP A 292 -4.87 -20.01 -9.27
CA TRP A 292 -5.93 -19.22 -9.88
C TRP A 292 -5.92 -17.76 -9.38
N ARG A 293 -5.81 -17.53 -8.07
CA ARG A 293 -5.74 -16.17 -7.51
C ARG A 293 -4.52 -15.43 -8.03
N ALA A 294 -3.35 -16.07 -8.00
CA ALA A 294 -2.11 -15.51 -8.53
C ALA A 294 -2.27 -15.06 -9.99
N GLY A 295 -2.82 -15.93 -10.85
CA GLY A 295 -3.11 -15.60 -12.25
C GLY A 295 -4.13 -14.47 -12.40
N PHE A 296 -5.16 -14.43 -11.55
CA PHE A 296 -6.14 -13.34 -11.56
C PHE A 296 -5.52 -11.99 -11.15
N MET A 297 -4.67 -11.97 -10.11
CA MET A 297 -3.96 -10.76 -9.69
C MET A 297 -3.04 -10.24 -10.81
N LEU A 298 -2.30 -11.14 -11.47
CA LEU A 298 -1.44 -10.78 -12.61
C LEU A 298 -2.25 -10.19 -13.76
N ARG A 299 -3.36 -10.85 -14.16
CA ARG A 299 -4.27 -10.36 -15.21
C ARG A 299 -4.87 -8.98 -14.88
N LEU A 300 -5.15 -8.70 -13.61
CA LEU A 300 -5.61 -7.37 -13.18
C LEU A 300 -4.52 -6.32 -13.37
N ILE A 301 -3.29 -6.60 -12.95
CA ILE A 301 -2.16 -5.66 -13.06
C ILE A 301 -1.81 -5.41 -14.53
N GLU A 302 -1.66 -6.47 -15.33
CA GLU A 302 -1.38 -6.41 -16.77
C GLU A 302 -2.40 -5.51 -17.48
N ARG A 303 -3.70 -5.78 -17.32
CA ARG A 303 -4.72 -4.99 -18.02
C ARG A 303 -4.77 -3.54 -17.54
N ARG A 304 -4.48 -3.26 -16.26
CA ARG A 304 -4.40 -1.88 -15.77
C ARG A 304 -3.15 -1.15 -16.27
N GLN A 305 -2.02 -1.84 -16.40
CA GLN A 305 -0.79 -1.32 -16.99
C GLN A 305 -1.06 -0.87 -18.43
N GLU A 306 -1.71 -1.71 -19.24
CA GLU A 306 -2.11 -1.37 -20.62
C GLU A 306 -2.99 -0.11 -20.68
N ILE A 307 -4.08 -0.07 -19.90
CA ILE A 307 -5.00 1.06 -19.88
C ILE A 307 -4.29 2.36 -19.42
N LEU A 308 -3.43 2.27 -18.40
CA LEU A 308 -2.69 3.43 -17.92
C LEU A 308 -1.67 3.92 -18.96
N ALA A 309 -0.99 3.02 -19.67
CA ALA A 309 -0.10 3.39 -20.75
C ALA A 309 -0.85 4.16 -21.85
N GLU A 310 -2.01 3.65 -22.29
CA GLU A 310 -2.87 4.33 -23.28
C GLU A 310 -3.30 5.74 -22.85
N ILE A 311 -3.47 5.95 -21.53
CA ILE A 311 -3.88 7.25 -20.97
C ILE A 311 -2.74 8.26 -20.91
N LEU A 312 -1.50 7.80 -20.74
CA LEU A 312 -0.32 8.65 -20.55
C LEU A 312 0.54 8.82 -21.81
N LEU A 313 0.26 8.06 -22.87
CA LEU A 313 0.73 8.35 -24.24
C LEU A 313 0.05 9.62 -24.80
#